data_AF-A0A9P8N9A4-F1
#
_entry.id   AF-A0A9P8N9A4-F1
#
_cell.length_a   1.000
_cell.length_b   1.000
_cell.length_c   1.000
_cell.angle_alpha   90.00
_cell.angle_beta   90.00
_cell.angle_gamma   90.00
#
_symmetry.space_group_name_H-M   'P 1'
#
loop_
_entity.id
_entity.type
_entity.pdbx_description
1 polymer ?
#
loop_
_entity_poly.entity_id
_entity_poly.type
_entity_poly.pdbx_seq_one_letter_code
_entity_poly.pdbx_strand_id
1 'polypeptide(L)'
;MPQMRDDANFINMLMNAGELFPSVADESHRATLLSSLLDRKGRILSLYSLVQDTLILQPCAKSLKKLVQPGCKDLRDALMRSFNGTGNAWTIQVAENAFESVPDNQSHSTLQSQENVSTAAYVQLWLFSIRFIESLTDVRLPGSKRTDDAYAYRETPSESAHQLAILATQLGFDSPQIRSLCVSSTIKPSARAYLTGRRPQDLYVYPPRWEEEAPAKVVDLLKLPKREGYEIVVPPFSIDSEDLMANKRCGLPQRESHCNDRRFLFALQVYSGEQIPKKYPTSFAVLRDIMFSFFGREILPSQSHPIWRRVGINPQAPRHDESHVVLSTAPSDPHPSENQDRNEYAQRNPGAGNGIVLDSPNPTQDSVQQAPIAPGFEDESSIAPLNQLTHISHSRGAEEILNAWDASRNNELIVFYFFKNHQYCKFLQKDPTLHERLGNFIGQFENNHYFATFHGLINSRDIIHRIDDLSVVFVYTETEHNQPPMANLWEYIRSFDARTGKRKLGNKEDSPSALTTKRRIDDNGASDEESEI
;
A
#
# COMPACT_ATOMS: atom_id res chain seq x y z
N MET A 1 15.97 11.78 -3.19
CA MET A 1 14.82 12.67 -3.39
C MET A 1 14.90 13.89 -2.46
N PRO A 2 16.10 14.45 -2.27
CA PRO A 2 16.32 15.89 -2.15
C PRO A 2 17.05 16.47 -3.37
N GLN A 3 17.30 15.64 -4.40
CA GLN A 3 17.89 16.10 -5.67
C GLN A 3 16.90 16.88 -6.54
N MET A 4 15.61 16.91 -6.18
CA MET A 4 14.60 17.72 -6.85
C MET A 4 14.71 19.15 -6.32
N ARG A 5 14.86 20.10 -7.24
CA ARG A 5 15.07 21.52 -6.95
C ARG A 5 14.01 22.06 -5.98
N ASP A 6 12.78 21.57 -6.08
CA ASP A 6 11.65 22.00 -5.25
C ASP A 6 11.75 21.49 -3.80
N ASP A 7 12.06 20.21 -3.59
CA ASP A 7 12.26 19.65 -2.24
C ASP A 7 13.44 20.31 -1.54
N ALA A 8 14.54 20.52 -2.26
CA ALA A 8 15.70 21.24 -1.72
C ALA A 8 15.34 22.68 -1.34
N ASN A 9 14.59 23.39 -2.19
CA ASN A 9 14.12 24.74 -1.90
C ASN A 9 13.19 24.78 -0.68
N PHE A 10 12.28 23.80 -0.57
CA PHE A 10 11.37 23.68 0.57
C PHE A 10 12.12 23.42 1.88
N ILE A 11 13.09 22.49 1.88
CA ILE A 11 13.95 22.24 3.05
C ILE A 11 14.73 23.49 3.45
N ASN A 12 15.32 24.21 2.48
CA ASN A 12 16.01 25.46 2.74
C ASN A 12 15.08 26.51 3.36
N MET A 13 13.87 26.67 2.80
CA MET A 13 12.86 27.59 3.32
C MET A 13 12.53 27.28 4.79
N LEU A 14 12.19 26.02 5.11
CA LEU A 14 11.83 25.63 6.47
C LEU A 14 13.00 25.72 7.46
N MET A 15 14.23 25.46 7.00
CA MET A 15 15.42 25.64 7.82
C MET A 15 15.66 27.12 8.13
N ASN A 16 15.52 28.01 7.14
CA ASN A 16 15.70 29.46 7.30
C ASN A 16 14.58 30.09 8.14
N ALA A 17 13.35 29.57 8.03
CA ALA A 17 12.22 30.00 8.85
C ALA A 17 12.33 29.55 10.32
N GLY A 18 13.31 28.70 10.66
CA GLY A 18 13.46 28.14 12.02
C GLY A 18 12.45 27.04 12.35
N GLU A 19 11.66 26.58 11.37
CA GLU A 19 10.66 25.53 11.57
C GLU A 19 11.29 24.14 11.67
N LEU A 20 12.37 23.91 10.91
CA LEU A 20 13.19 22.70 11.10
C LEU A 20 14.17 22.89 12.25
N PHE A 21 14.14 21.93 13.17
CA PHE A 21 15.00 21.88 14.36
C PHE A 21 14.98 23.19 15.17
N PRO A 22 13.82 23.66 15.67
CA PRO A 22 13.69 24.95 16.35
C PRO A 22 14.56 25.05 17.62
N SER A 23 14.86 23.92 18.26
CA SER A 23 15.71 23.87 19.45
C SER A 23 17.21 24.00 19.17
N VAL A 24 17.64 23.94 17.90
CA VAL A 24 19.04 24.10 17.51
C VAL A 24 19.27 25.56 17.15
N ALA A 25 19.79 26.32 18.12
CA ALA A 25 20.08 27.75 17.97
C ALA A 25 21.47 28.04 17.35
N ASP A 26 22.39 27.08 17.42
CA ASP A 26 23.74 27.26 16.87
C ASP A 26 23.73 27.17 15.34
N GLU A 27 24.10 28.27 14.67
CA GLU A 27 24.04 28.40 13.22
C GLU A 27 24.97 27.41 12.49
N SER A 28 26.12 27.08 13.10
CA SER A 28 27.06 26.13 12.51
C SER A 28 26.51 24.69 12.49
N HIS A 29 25.83 24.29 13.58
CA HIS A 29 25.11 23.04 13.67
C HIS A 29 23.91 23.02 12.73
N ARG A 30 23.16 24.12 12.60
CA ARG A 30 22.05 24.23 11.64
C ARG A 30 22.54 24.04 10.20
N ALA A 31 23.63 24.70 9.81
CA ALA A 31 24.23 24.55 8.48
C ALA A 31 24.67 23.10 8.20
N THR A 32 25.22 22.43 9.21
CA THR A 32 25.62 21.01 9.12
C THR A 32 24.41 20.09 8.92
N LEU A 33 23.33 20.33 9.66
CA LEU A 33 22.07 19.59 9.50
C LEU A 33 21.45 19.82 8.13
N LEU A 34 21.43 21.06 7.66
CA LEU A 34 20.92 21.43 6.33
C LEU A 34 21.68 20.70 5.22
N SER A 35 23.02 20.75 5.27
CA SER A 35 23.88 20.03 4.34
C SER A 35 23.58 18.53 4.34
N SER A 36 23.43 17.94 5.53
CA SER A 36 23.10 16.52 5.68
C SER A 36 21.73 16.15 5.12
N LEU A 37 20.71 17.01 5.28
CA LEU A 37 19.38 16.80 4.71
C LEU A 37 19.40 16.87 3.18
N LEU A 38 20.13 17.83 2.62
CA LEU A 38 20.21 18.03 1.16
C LEU A 38 21.05 16.95 0.46
N ASP A 39 22.07 16.41 1.12
CA ASP A 39 22.91 15.33 0.58
C ASP A 39 22.19 13.96 0.58
N ARG A 40 21.15 13.80 1.40
CA ARG A 40 20.50 12.51 1.64
C ARG A 40 19.82 11.95 0.40
N LYS A 41 20.43 11.03 -0.33
CA LYS A 41 19.75 10.32 -1.45
C LYS A 41 18.53 9.53 -0.93
N GLY A 42 17.42 9.56 -1.69
CA GLY A 42 16.17 8.88 -1.32
C GLY A 42 15.19 9.69 -0.48
N ARG A 43 14.34 9.00 0.30
CA ARG A 43 13.41 9.60 1.28
C ARG A 43 14.17 10.05 2.53
N ILE A 44 13.68 11.11 3.17
CA ILE A 44 14.09 11.46 4.53
C ILE A 44 13.28 10.57 5.48
N LEU A 45 13.97 9.64 6.13
CA LEU A 45 13.33 8.65 7.00
C LEU A 45 13.04 9.24 8.38
N SER A 46 11.96 8.78 8.99
CA SER A 46 11.59 9.05 10.38
C SER A 46 11.33 7.74 11.12
N LEU A 47 11.19 7.80 12.44
CA LEU A 47 10.75 6.63 13.21
C LEU A 47 9.37 6.12 12.73
N TYR A 48 8.51 7.04 12.31
CA TYR A 48 7.23 6.70 11.72
C TYR A 48 7.40 5.91 10.40
N SER A 49 8.21 6.40 9.46
CA SER A 49 8.43 5.68 8.20
C SER A 49 9.09 4.32 8.42
N LEU A 50 9.99 4.22 9.40
CA LEU A 50 10.59 2.95 9.82
C LEU A 50 9.51 1.95 10.25
N VAL A 51 8.64 2.34 11.19
CA VAL A 51 7.54 1.47 11.66
C VAL A 51 6.61 1.10 10.51
N GLN A 52 6.23 2.06 9.67
CA GLN A 52 5.35 1.80 8.52
C GLN A 52 5.99 0.81 7.55
N ASP A 53 7.26 1.01 7.17
CA ASP A 53 7.96 0.13 6.24
C ASP A 53 8.15 -1.29 6.82
N THR A 54 8.06 -1.50 8.14
CA THR A 54 8.00 -2.87 8.69
C THR A 54 6.70 -3.61 8.36
N LEU A 55 5.61 -2.90 8.04
CA LEU A 55 4.34 -3.53 7.68
C LEU A 55 4.42 -4.31 6.35
N ILE A 56 5.29 -3.90 5.42
CA ILE A 56 5.57 -4.66 4.21
C ILE A 56 6.59 -5.78 4.46
N LEU A 57 7.59 -5.54 5.30
CA LEU A 57 8.70 -6.49 5.52
C LEU A 57 8.38 -7.61 6.51
N GLN A 58 7.66 -7.36 7.60
CA GLN A 58 7.36 -8.37 8.61
C GLN A 58 6.57 -9.58 8.06
N PRO A 59 5.52 -9.40 7.24
CA PRO A 59 4.86 -10.52 6.56
C PRO A 59 5.80 -11.28 5.63
N CYS A 60 6.65 -10.55 4.90
CA CYS A 60 7.63 -11.13 4.00
C CYS A 60 8.68 -11.96 4.77
N ALA A 61 9.15 -11.51 5.93
CA ALA A 61 9.99 -12.32 6.81
C ALA A 61 9.29 -13.61 7.25
N LYS A 62 8.00 -13.54 7.60
CA LYS A 62 7.22 -14.73 8.01
C LYS A 62 7.10 -15.75 6.87
N SER A 63 6.93 -15.32 5.63
CA SER A 63 6.90 -16.25 4.49
C SER A 63 8.29 -16.84 4.20
N LEU A 64 9.36 -16.04 4.30
CA LEU A 64 10.74 -16.52 4.13
C LEU A 64 11.16 -17.52 5.23
N LYS A 65 10.62 -17.41 6.45
CA LYS A 65 10.82 -18.40 7.52
C LYS A 65 10.37 -19.81 7.12
N LYS A 66 9.49 -19.96 6.13
CA LYS A 66 9.09 -21.28 5.58
C LYS A 66 10.25 -22.00 4.88
N LEU A 67 11.32 -21.29 4.49
CA LEU A 67 12.49 -21.86 3.80
C LEU A 67 13.56 -22.40 4.77
N VAL A 68 13.41 -22.17 6.08
CA VAL A 68 14.40 -22.56 7.09
C VAL A 68 13.77 -23.39 8.19
N GLN A 69 14.59 -23.95 9.07
CA GLN A 69 14.11 -24.73 10.20
C GLN A 69 13.15 -23.91 11.09
N PRO A 70 12.02 -24.51 11.52
CA PRO A 70 11.10 -23.86 12.46
C PRO A 70 11.81 -23.41 13.73
N GLY A 71 11.41 -22.26 14.27
CA GLY A 71 11.98 -21.72 15.50
C GLY A 71 13.31 -20.96 15.32
N CYS A 72 13.73 -20.67 14.08
CA CYS A 72 14.89 -19.81 13.86
C CYS A 72 14.74 -18.44 14.54
N LYS A 73 15.74 -18.04 15.34
CA LYS A 73 15.79 -16.71 15.98
C LYS A 73 16.15 -15.63 14.97
N ASP A 74 17.23 -15.85 14.23
CA ASP A 74 17.70 -14.98 13.15
C ASP A 74 17.43 -15.65 11.80
N LEU A 75 16.60 -15.00 10.98
CA LEU A 75 16.25 -15.46 9.64
C LEU A 75 17.42 -15.32 8.65
N ARG A 76 18.18 -14.22 8.73
CA ARG A 76 19.31 -13.98 7.83
C ARG A 76 20.36 -15.03 8.07
N ASP A 77 20.77 -15.25 9.32
CA ASP A 77 21.77 -16.26 9.65
C ASP A 77 21.32 -17.68 9.29
N ALA A 78 20.03 -17.99 9.44
CA ALA A 78 19.49 -19.29 9.04
C ALA A 78 19.54 -19.50 7.53
N LEU A 79 19.19 -18.49 6.73
CA LEU A 79 19.28 -18.55 5.28
C LEU A 79 20.74 -18.57 4.79
N MET A 80 21.61 -17.74 5.37
CA MET A 80 23.03 -17.70 5.01
C MET A 80 23.72 -19.04 5.28
N ARG A 81 23.36 -19.75 6.37
CA ARG A 81 23.87 -21.11 6.64
C ARG A 81 23.40 -22.16 5.63
N SER A 82 22.29 -21.91 4.94
CA SER A 82 21.78 -22.77 3.87
C SER A 82 22.29 -22.38 2.48
N PHE A 83 23.11 -21.32 2.37
CA PHE A 83 23.62 -20.85 1.10
C PHE A 83 24.87 -21.63 0.69
N ASN A 84 24.75 -22.42 -0.37
CA ASN A 84 25.85 -23.19 -0.98
C ASN A 84 26.38 -22.53 -2.27
N GLY A 85 25.72 -21.46 -2.73
CA GLY A 85 26.03 -20.78 -3.98
C GLY A 85 25.67 -21.59 -5.22
N THR A 86 26.02 -21.04 -6.39
CA THR A 86 25.72 -21.61 -7.71
C THR A 86 26.99 -21.97 -8.49
N GLY A 87 28.09 -22.24 -7.78
CA GLY A 87 29.40 -22.54 -8.35
C GLY A 87 30.19 -21.28 -8.73
N ASN A 88 30.78 -21.26 -9.94
CA ASN A 88 31.64 -20.15 -10.44
C ASN A 88 30.87 -19.02 -11.13
N ALA A 89 29.54 -19.07 -11.06
CA ALA A 89 28.66 -18.04 -11.56
C ALA A 89 27.58 -17.80 -10.52
N TRP A 90 27.03 -16.59 -10.49
CA TRP A 90 25.89 -16.27 -9.64
C TRP A 90 24.66 -15.98 -10.47
N THR A 91 23.50 -16.31 -9.92
CA THR A 91 22.21 -16.28 -10.63
C THR A 91 21.41 -15.02 -10.29
N ILE A 92 20.88 -14.36 -11.32
CA ILE A 92 19.91 -13.26 -11.19
C ILE A 92 18.61 -13.66 -11.84
N GLN A 93 17.50 -13.51 -11.11
CA GLN A 93 16.16 -13.55 -11.68
C GLN A 93 15.85 -12.21 -12.35
N VAL A 94 15.64 -12.23 -13.66
CA VAL A 94 15.40 -11.03 -14.49
C VAL A 94 13.93 -10.86 -14.90
N ALA A 95 13.18 -11.96 -14.86
CA ALA A 95 11.71 -12.02 -14.98
C ALA A 95 11.19 -13.27 -14.24
N GLU A 96 9.88 -13.46 -14.11
CA GLU A 96 9.32 -14.52 -13.25
C GLU A 96 9.88 -15.93 -13.54
N ASN A 97 10.16 -16.25 -14.81
CA ASN A 97 10.71 -17.54 -15.22
C ASN A 97 12.04 -17.40 -15.99
N ALA A 98 12.73 -16.27 -15.86
CA ALA A 98 13.96 -16.01 -16.59
C ALA A 98 15.10 -15.71 -15.62
N PHE A 99 16.24 -16.35 -15.88
CA PHE A 99 17.45 -16.24 -15.08
C PHE A 99 18.64 -15.96 -15.98
N GLU A 100 19.53 -15.10 -15.50
CA GLU A 100 20.83 -14.88 -16.11
C GLU A 100 21.93 -15.30 -15.14
N SER A 101 22.93 -16.03 -15.66
CA SER A 101 24.13 -16.38 -14.92
C SER A 101 25.22 -15.36 -15.21
N VAL A 102 25.78 -14.80 -14.15
CA VAL A 102 26.88 -13.86 -14.24
C VAL A 102 28.17 -14.57 -13.82
N PRO A 103 29.21 -14.61 -14.68
CA PRO A 103 30.50 -15.15 -14.30
C PRO A 103 31.07 -14.41 -13.09
N ASP A 104 31.58 -15.15 -12.11
CA ASP A 104 32.33 -14.56 -11.01
C ASP A 104 33.73 -14.18 -11.52
N ASN A 105 33.91 -12.90 -11.86
CA ASN A 105 35.24 -12.37 -12.21
C ASN A 105 36.06 -12.33 -10.91
N GLN A 106 36.94 -13.32 -10.72
CA GLN A 106 37.75 -13.60 -9.52
C GLN A 106 38.77 -12.50 -9.14
N SER A 107 38.50 -11.22 -9.41
CA SER A 107 39.40 -10.09 -9.14
C SER A 107 39.28 -9.50 -7.73
N HIS A 108 38.31 -9.96 -6.92
CA HIS A 108 38.16 -9.59 -5.51
C HIS A 108 38.48 -10.79 -4.60
N SER A 109 38.78 -10.53 -3.32
CA SER A 109 38.99 -11.60 -2.34
C SER A 109 37.79 -12.56 -2.36
N THR A 110 38.06 -13.86 -2.38
CA THR A 110 37.04 -14.92 -2.55
C THR A 110 35.93 -14.82 -1.49
N LEU A 111 36.26 -14.38 -0.28
CA LEU A 111 35.29 -14.19 0.81
C LEU A 111 34.35 -13.00 0.58
N GLN A 112 34.87 -11.85 0.11
CA GLN A 112 34.04 -10.67 -0.14
C GLN A 112 33.13 -10.86 -1.36
N SER A 113 33.60 -11.58 -2.38
CA SER A 113 32.74 -11.96 -3.51
C SER A 113 31.58 -12.84 -3.05
N GLN A 114 31.84 -13.84 -2.21
CA GLN A 114 30.79 -14.72 -1.66
C GLN A 114 29.79 -13.99 -0.76
N GLU A 115 30.22 -13.05 0.08
CA GLU A 115 29.31 -12.25 0.91
C GLU A 115 28.37 -11.39 0.05
N ASN A 116 28.89 -10.79 -1.01
CA ASN A 116 28.07 -9.98 -1.92
C ASN A 116 27.07 -10.84 -2.69
N VAL A 117 27.51 -11.98 -3.23
CA VAL A 117 26.64 -12.91 -3.97
C VAL A 117 25.53 -13.46 -3.08
N SER A 118 25.86 -13.89 -1.85
CA SER A 118 24.87 -14.37 -0.88
C SER A 118 23.90 -13.27 -0.45
N THR A 119 24.36 -12.04 -0.29
CA THR A 119 23.51 -10.87 -0.02
C THR A 119 22.57 -10.57 -1.18
N ALA A 120 23.05 -10.60 -2.42
CA ALA A 120 22.20 -10.41 -3.60
C ALA A 120 21.15 -11.52 -3.73
N ALA A 121 21.53 -12.79 -3.50
CA ALA A 121 20.62 -13.92 -3.46
C ALA A 121 19.55 -13.75 -2.37
N TYR A 122 19.94 -13.31 -1.18
CA TYR A 122 19.02 -13.02 -0.08
C TYR A 122 18.00 -11.94 -0.44
N VAL A 123 18.47 -10.82 -1.02
CA VAL A 123 17.59 -9.71 -1.43
C VAL A 123 16.61 -10.14 -2.51
N GLN A 124 17.01 -11.02 -3.44
CA GLN A 124 16.09 -11.56 -4.45
C GLN A 124 14.94 -12.38 -3.83
N LEU A 125 15.18 -13.10 -2.73
CA LEU A 125 14.09 -13.77 -1.98
C LEU A 125 13.10 -12.76 -1.37
N TRP A 126 13.60 -11.64 -0.84
CA TRP A 126 12.75 -10.56 -0.32
C TRP A 126 11.92 -9.91 -1.40
N LEU A 127 12.53 -9.60 -2.55
CA LEU A 127 11.81 -9.04 -3.70
C LEU A 127 10.70 -9.98 -4.17
N PHE A 128 10.97 -11.28 -4.28
CA PHE A 128 9.94 -12.28 -4.58
C PHE A 128 8.82 -12.27 -3.54
N SER A 129 9.17 -12.25 -2.26
CA SER A 129 8.19 -12.24 -1.18
C SER A 129 7.25 -11.03 -1.26
N ILE A 130 7.79 -9.85 -1.59
CA ILE A 130 7.01 -8.63 -1.81
C ILE A 130 6.14 -8.74 -3.06
N ARG A 131 6.63 -9.32 -4.16
CA ARG A 131 5.82 -9.55 -5.39
C ARG A 131 4.57 -10.38 -5.08
N PHE A 132 4.72 -11.40 -4.25
CA PHE A 132 3.68 -12.34 -3.91
C PHE A 132 3.11 -12.11 -2.50
N ILE A 133 3.14 -10.88 -1.99
CA ILE A 133 2.80 -10.59 -0.59
C ILE A 133 1.38 -11.04 -0.21
N GLU A 134 0.39 -10.85 -1.09
CA GLU A 134 -1.01 -11.24 -0.81
C GLU A 134 -1.27 -12.75 -0.89
N SER A 135 -0.42 -13.51 -1.59
CA SER A 135 -0.54 -14.97 -1.73
C SER A 135 0.35 -15.73 -0.74
N LEU A 136 1.53 -15.21 -0.42
CA LEU A 136 2.47 -15.83 0.53
C LEU A 136 2.13 -15.54 1.99
N THR A 137 1.38 -14.48 2.25
CA THR A 137 1.11 -13.93 3.58
C THR A 137 -0.37 -13.63 3.78
N ASP A 138 -0.77 -13.41 5.04
CA ASP A 138 -2.15 -13.06 5.39
C ASP A 138 -2.46 -11.57 5.15
N VAL A 139 -1.49 -10.80 4.65
CA VAL A 139 -1.68 -9.36 4.40
C VAL A 139 -2.60 -9.14 3.20
N ARG A 140 -3.41 -8.10 3.33
CA ARG A 140 -4.23 -7.54 2.27
C ARG A 140 -3.76 -6.12 2.01
N LEU A 141 -3.40 -5.86 0.77
CA LEU A 141 -3.00 -4.51 0.37
C LEU A 141 -4.21 -3.58 0.39
N PRO A 142 -4.05 -2.33 0.87
CA PRO A 142 -5.10 -1.34 0.91
C PRO A 142 -5.56 -0.95 -0.50
N GLY A 143 -6.85 -0.67 -0.66
CA GLY A 143 -7.47 -0.31 -1.95
C GLY A 143 -8.66 -1.19 -2.30
N SER A 144 -9.63 -0.62 -3.03
CA SER A 144 -10.87 -1.31 -3.40
C SER A 144 -10.59 -2.49 -4.34
N LYS A 145 -11.33 -3.59 -4.16
CA LYS A 145 -11.38 -4.66 -5.17
C LYS A 145 -12.19 -4.12 -6.34
N ARG A 146 -11.62 -4.11 -7.56
CA ARG A 146 -12.46 -3.94 -8.75
C ARG A 146 -13.48 -5.08 -8.79
N THR A 147 -14.69 -4.81 -9.27
CA THR A 147 -15.72 -5.85 -9.46
C THR A 147 -15.25 -7.01 -10.36
N ASP A 148 -14.27 -6.76 -11.22
CA ASP A 148 -13.62 -7.78 -12.07
C ASP A 148 -12.64 -8.72 -11.33
N ASP A 149 -12.20 -8.38 -10.10
CA ASP A 149 -11.27 -9.22 -9.34
C ASP A 149 -11.86 -10.58 -8.93
N ALA A 150 -13.19 -10.72 -8.96
CA ALA A 150 -13.85 -11.98 -8.62
C ALA A 150 -13.51 -13.11 -9.62
N TYR A 151 -13.10 -12.76 -10.84
CA TYR A 151 -12.82 -13.71 -11.92
C TYR A 151 -11.34 -13.79 -12.30
N ALA A 152 -10.49 -12.89 -11.77
CA ALA A 152 -9.06 -12.94 -12.00
C ALA A 152 -8.42 -14.12 -11.25
N TYR A 153 -7.67 -14.95 -11.97
CA TYR A 153 -6.86 -15.99 -11.34
C TYR A 153 -5.84 -15.36 -10.40
N ARG A 154 -5.75 -15.88 -9.17
CA ARG A 154 -4.73 -15.53 -8.18
C ARG A 154 -3.96 -16.78 -7.79
N GLU A 155 -2.64 -16.65 -7.67
CA GLU A 155 -1.81 -17.73 -7.19
C GLU A 155 -2.19 -18.11 -5.77
N THR A 156 -2.33 -19.40 -5.52
CA THR A 156 -2.61 -19.94 -4.19
C THR A 156 -1.37 -19.83 -3.29
N PRO A 157 -1.54 -19.83 -1.95
CA PRO A 157 -0.40 -19.83 -1.03
C PRO A 157 0.57 -20.99 -1.25
N SER A 158 0.05 -22.16 -1.65
CA SER A 158 0.89 -23.32 -1.95
C SER A 158 1.66 -23.16 -3.26
N GLU A 159 1.06 -22.56 -4.29
CA GLU A 159 1.74 -22.25 -5.56
C GLU A 159 2.87 -21.25 -5.34
N SER A 160 2.59 -20.13 -4.65
CA SER A 160 3.62 -19.13 -4.40
C SER A 160 4.73 -19.65 -3.49
N ALA A 161 4.42 -20.51 -2.50
CA ALA A 161 5.44 -21.13 -1.66
C ALA A 161 6.33 -22.12 -2.44
N HIS A 162 5.75 -22.89 -3.36
CA HIS A 162 6.51 -23.75 -4.26
C HIS A 162 7.43 -22.92 -5.17
N GLN A 163 6.92 -21.85 -5.79
CA GLN A 163 7.72 -20.96 -6.65
C GLN A 163 8.85 -20.26 -5.88
N LEU A 164 8.60 -19.85 -4.63
CA LEU A 164 9.63 -19.30 -3.75
C LEU A 164 10.75 -20.31 -3.48
N ALA A 165 10.42 -21.59 -3.27
CA ALA A 165 11.41 -22.65 -3.05
C ALA A 165 12.21 -22.97 -4.32
N ILE A 166 11.57 -22.94 -5.50
CA ILE A 166 12.27 -23.05 -6.78
C ILE A 166 13.26 -21.90 -6.95
N LEU A 167 12.84 -20.65 -6.68
CA LEU A 167 13.75 -19.50 -6.70
C LEU A 167 14.91 -19.68 -5.73
N ALA A 168 14.65 -20.07 -4.47
CA ALA A 168 15.68 -20.29 -3.48
C ALA A 168 16.72 -21.33 -3.94
N THR A 169 16.26 -22.42 -4.54
CA THR A 169 17.13 -23.45 -5.12
C THR A 169 17.99 -22.88 -6.27
N GLN A 170 17.38 -22.12 -7.19
CA GLN A 170 18.10 -21.50 -8.32
C GLN A 170 19.13 -20.47 -7.88
N LEU A 171 18.91 -19.82 -6.73
CA LEU A 171 19.83 -18.87 -6.13
C LEU A 171 20.94 -19.54 -5.30
N GLY A 172 20.91 -20.86 -5.11
CA GLY A 172 21.93 -21.61 -4.38
C GLY A 172 21.65 -21.83 -2.89
N PHE A 173 20.41 -21.67 -2.44
CA PHE A 173 19.99 -22.06 -1.10
C PHE A 173 19.51 -23.52 -1.08
N ASP A 174 19.96 -24.31 -0.10
CA ASP A 174 19.49 -25.67 0.16
C ASP A 174 19.17 -25.89 1.64
N SER A 175 17.93 -26.28 1.90
CA SER A 175 17.47 -26.72 3.22
C SER A 175 16.46 -27.86 3.05
N PRO A 176 16.21 -28.68 4.09
CA PRO A 176 15.15 -29.68 4.06
C PRO A 176 13.78 -29.07 3.75
N GLN A 177 13.52 -27.85 4.21
CA GLN A 177 12.27 -27.14 3.98
C GLN A 177 12.13 -26.70 2.51
N ILE A 178 13.20 -26.15 1.92
CA ILE A 178 13.25 -25.81 0.49
C ILE A 178 12.96 -27.06 -0.34
N ARG A 179 13.68 -28.17 -0.07
CA ARG A 179 13.46 -29.44 -0.78
C ARG A 179 12.04 -29.96 -0.65
N SER A 180 11.45 -29.89 0.54
CA SER A 180 10.06 -30.30 0.76
C SER A 180 9.06 -29.47 -0.06
N LEU A 181 9.26 -28.15 -0.15
CA LEU A 181 8.40 -27.23 -0.91
C LEU A 181 8.59 -27.39 -2.43
N CYS A 182 9.77 -27.81 -2.89
CA CYS A 182 10.01 -28.12 -4.30
C CYS A 182 9.23 -29.36 -4.79
N VAL A 183 8.92 -30.32 -3.93
CA VAL A 183 8.18 -31.54 -4.32
C VAL A 183 6.67 -31.28 -4.42
N SER A 184 6.15 -30.25 -3.75
CA SER A 184 4.72 -29.96 -3.66
C SER A 184 4.16 -29.21 -4.88
N SER A 185 4.38 -29.73 -6.11
CA SER A 185 3.73 -29.15 -7.29
C SER A 185 2.21 -29.22 -7.15
N THR A 186 1.57 -28.06 -7.24
CA THR A 186 0.13 -27.90 -7.07
C THR A 186 -0.65 -28.04 -8.37
N ILE A 187 0.01 -27.94 -9.54
CA ILE A 187 -0.69 -27.81 -10.83
C ILE A 187 -1.57 -29.04 -11.11
N LYS A 188 -1.05 -30.25 -10.92
CA LYS A 188 -1.82 -31.49 -11.13
C LYS A 188 -2.97 -31.64 -10.12
N PRO A 189 -2.77 -31.43 -8.80
CA PRO A 189 -3.86 -31.33 -7.83
C PRO A 189 -4.91 -30.25 -8.15
N SER A 190 -4.49 -29.04 -8.54
CA SER A 190 -5.38 -27.94 -8.91
C SER A 190 -6.21 -28.27 -10.15
N ALA A 191 -5.58 -28.86 -11.18
CA ALA A 191 -6.27 -29.34 -12.37
C ALA A 191 -7.29 -30.43 -12.02
N ARG A 192 -6.94 -31.35 -11.13
CA ARG A 192 -7.89 -32.36 -10.62
C ARG A 192 -9.08 -31.70 -9.94
N ALA A 193 -8.85 -30.80 -8.98
CA ALA A 193 -9.90 -30.11 -8.25
C ALA A 193 -10.82 -29.29 -9.17
N TYR A 194 -10.25 -28.62 -10.18
CA TYR A 194 -11.02 -27.90 -11.19
C TYR A 194 -11.93 -28.84 -11.99
N LEU A 195 -11.38 -29.95 -12.49
CA LEU A 195 -12.13 -30.91 -13.30
C LEU A 195 -13.26 -31.57 -12.50
N THR A 196 -12.98 -32.02 -11.26
CA THR A 196 -13.99 -32.64 -10.40
C THR A 196 -15.04 -31.65 -9.91
N GLY A 197 -14.66 -30.40 -9.63
CA GLY A 197 -15.60 -29.36 -9.21
C GLY A 197 -16.55 -28.91 -10.32
N ARG A 198 -16.12 -28.92 -11.58
CA ARG A 198 -16.97 -28.55 -12.74
C ARG A 198 -17.77 -29.71 -13.31
N ARG A 199 -17.32 -30.94 -13.09
CA ARG A 199 -18.01 -32.17 -13.50
C ARG A 199 -18.00 -33.17 -12.32
N PRO A 200 -19.00 -33.12 -11.44
CA PRO A 200 -19.07 -34.02 -10.28
C PRO A 200 -19.24 -35.50 -10.67
N GLN A 201 -18.71 -36.43 -9.88
CA GLN A 201 -18.75 -37.87 -10.19
C GLN A 201 -20.13 -38.51 -10.13
N ASP A 202 -21.02 -37.94 -9.33
CA ASP A 202 -22.41 -38.31 -9.21
C ASP A 202 -23.25 -37.97 -10.45
N LEU A 203 -22.77 -37.06 -11.31
CA LEU A 203 -23.52 -36.55 -12.47
C LEU A 203 -23.01 -37.04 -13.82
N TYR A 204 -21.82 -37.67 -13.89
CA TYR A 204 -21.17 -38.03 -15.15
C TYR A 204 -20.50 -39.40 -15.08
N VAL A 205 -20.54 -40.14 -16.20
CA VAL A 205 -19.81 -41.40 -16.36
C VAL A 205 -18.42 -41.12 -16.90
N TYR A 206 -17.40 -41.61 -16.21
CA TYR A 206 -16.00 -41.37 -16.55
C TYR A 206 -15.34 -42.56 -17.22
N PRO A 207 -14.48 -42.33 -18.22
CA PRO A 207 -13.59 -43.37 -18.75
C PRO A 207 -12.66 -43.93 -17.66
N PRO A 208 -12.16 -45.18 -17.81
CA PRO A 208 -11.14 -45.72 -16.93
C PRO A 208 -9.93 -44.77 -16.82
N ARG A 209 -9.36 -44.65 -15.60
CA ARG A 209 -8.19 -43.82 -15.29
C ARG A 209 -8.35 -42.31 -15.49
N TRP A 210 -9.56 -41.81 -15.70
CA TRP A 210 -9.84 -40.38 -15.90
C TRP A 210 -9.21 -39.48 -14.82
N GLU A 211 -9.29 -39.87 -13.55
CA GLU A 211 -8.76 -39.10 -12.41
C GLU A 211 -7.23 -38.91 -12.42
N GLU A 212 -6.51 -39.80 -13.11
CA GLU A 212 -5.06 -39.73 -13.28
C GLU A 212 -4.68 -39.02 -14.57
N GLU A 213 -5.35 -39.36 -15.68
CA GLU A 213 -5.00 -38.93 -17.02
C GLU A 213 -5.51 -37.53 -17.37
N ALA A 214 -6.73 -37.16 -16.98
CA ALA A 214 -7.29 -35.86 -17.35
C ALA A 214 -6.52 -34.68 -16.73
N PRO A 215 -6.17 -34.70 -15.43
CA PRO A 215 -5.32 -33.64 -14.86
C PRO A 215 -3.93 -33.61 -15.49
N ALA A 216 -3.37 -34.75 -15.89
CA ALA A 216 -2.09 -34.80 -16.59
C ALA A 216 -2.17 -34.14 -17.98
N LYS A 217 -3.25 -34.38 -18.73
CA LYS A 217 -3.50 -33.70 -20.01
C LYS A 217 -3.62 -32.18 -19.84
N VAL A 218 -4.29 -31.71 -18.78
CA VAL A 218 -4.34 -30.27 -18.47
C VAL A 218 -2.94 -29.72 -18.19
N VAL A 219 -2.15 -30.42 -17.37
CA VAL A 219 -0.75 -30.03 -17.10
C VAL A 219 0.06 -29.98 -18.41
N ASP A 220 -0.13 -30.93 -19.31
CA ASP A 220 0.58 -30.94 -20.60
C ASP A 220 0.12 -29.81 -21.53
N LEU A 221 -1.18 -29.47 -21.53
CA LEU A 221 -1.70 -28.29 -22.23
C LEU A 221 -1.08 -27.00 -21.71
N LEU A 222 -0.90 -26.87 -20.39
CA LEU A 222 -0.28 -25.70 -19.77
C LEU A 222 1.22 -25.55 -20.10
N LYS A 223 1.87 -26.61 -20.61
CA LYS A 223 3.25 -26.56 -21.11
C LYS A 223 3.34 -26.11 -22.56
N LEU A 224 2.23 -26.09 -23.31
CA LEU A 224 2.24 -25.71 -24.73
C LEU A 224 2.63 -24.24 -24.98
N PRO A 225 2.12 -23.26 -24.21
CA PRO A 225 2.50 -21.87 -24.40
C PRO A 225 4.00 -21.68 -24.17
N LYS A 226 4.72 -21.29 -25.22
CA LYS A 226 6.10 -20.82 -25.10
C LYS A 226 6.05 -19.32 -24.84
N ARG A 227 6.74 -18.86 -23.80
CA ARG A 227 6.93 -17.42 -23.61
C ARG A 227 7.92 -16.92 -24.66
N GLU A 228 7.57 -15.83 -25.33
CA GLU A 228 8.54 -15.06 -26.11
C GLU A 228 9.60 -14.47 -25.17
N GLY A 229 10.73 -14.03 -25.72
CA GLY A 229 11.85 -13.48 -24.95
C GLY A 229 11.42 -12.42 -23.94
N TYR A 230 12.20 -12.24 -22.88
CA TYR A 230 11.97 -11.19 -21.91
C TYR A 230 12.66 -9.89 -22.35
N GLU A 231 12.02 -8.75 -22.08
CA GLU A 231 12.62 -7.44 -22.20
C GLU A 231 12.84 -6.86 -20.80
N ILE A 232 14.05 -6.35 -20.53
CA ILE A 232 14.38 -5.74 -19.24
C ILE A 232 14.00 -4.25 -19.31
N VAL A 233 12.79 -3.94 -18.86
CA VAL A 233 12.27 -2.57 -18.78
C VAL A 233 12.35 -2.05 -17.34
N VAL A 234 12.78 -0.80 -17.16
CA VAL A 234 12.73 -0.09 -15.88
C VAL A 234 11.57 0.90 -15.87
N PRO A 235 10.74 0.90 -14.82
CA PRO A 235 9.73 1.92 -14.66
C PRO A 235 10.36 3.27 -14.30
N PRO A 236 9.69 4.40 -14.60
CA PRO A 236 10.13 5.72 -14.20
C PRO A 236 10.22 5.81 -12.68
N PHE A 237 11.29 6.40 -12.16
CA PHE A 237 11.45 6.68 -10.72
C PHE A 237 10.77 7.97 -10.30
N SER A 238 10.55 8.86 -11.26
CA SER A 238 9.87 10.12 -11.05
C SER A 238 9.10 10.51 -12.30
N ILE A 239 8.10 11.36 -12.12
CA ILE A 239 7.16 11.82 -13.15
C ILE A 239 6.81 13.29 -12.91
N ASP A 240 6.30 13.98 -13.93
CA ASP A 240 5.88 15.39 -13.81
C ASP A 240 4.38 15.53 -13.52
N SER A 241 3.60 14.47 -13.77
CA SER A 241 2.16 14.43 -13.49
C SER A 241 1.91 14.18 -12.01
N GLU A 242 1.15 15.09 -11.39
CA GLU A 242 0.75 15.00 -9.99
C GLU A 242 -0.28 13.88 -9.75
N ASP A 243 -1.18 13.65 -10.70
CA ASP A 243 -2.23 12.62 -10.59
C ASP A 243 -1.68 11.19 -10.42
N LEU A 244 -0.52 10.96 -11.03
CA LEU A 244 0.18 9.69 -11.05
C LEU A 244 1.24 9.57 -9.93
N MET A 245 1.38 10.59 -9.07
CA MET A 245 2.41 10.59 -8.04
C MET A 245 2.14 9.53 -6.97
N ALA A 246 3.21 9.12 -6.27
CA ALA A 246 3.08 8.27 -5.11
C ALA A 246 2.35 9.00 -3.97
N ASN A 247 1.07 8.66 -3.78
CA ASN A 247 0.28 9.16 -2.65
C ASN A 247 0.84 8.69 -1.30
N LYS A 248 1.32 7.44 -1.25
CA LYS A 248 1.98 6.88 -0.07
C LYS A 248 3.49 6.85 -0.26
N ARG A 249 4.22 7.41 0.72
CA ARG A 249 5.69 7.44 0.74
C ARG A 249 6.32 6.44 1.72
N CYS A 250 5.52 5.66 2.44
CA CYS A 250 5.99 4.59 3.33
C CYS A 250 4.89 3.54 3.56
N GLY A 251 5.27 2.39 4.09
CA GLY A 251 4.37 1.32 4.46
C GLY A 251 3.82 0.48 3.30
N LEU A 252 2.63 -0.08 3.49
CA LEU A 252 2.01 -0.94 2.49
C LEU A 252 1.60 -0.13 1.26
N PRO A 253 2.00 -0.55 0.04
CA PRO A 253 1.56 0.09 -1.18
C PRO A 253 0.06 -0.13 -1.39
N GLN A 254 -0.58 0.79 -2.13
CA GLN A 254 -1.93 0.54 -2.63
C GLN A 254 -1.92 -0.69 -3.56
N ARG A 255 -2.98 -1.50 -3.50
CA ARG A 255 -3.07 -2.75 -4.28
C ARG A 255 -2.88 -2.50 -5.77
N GLU A 256 -3.54 -1.47 -6.33
CA GLU A 256 -3.42 -1.12 -7.75
C GLU A 256 -1.99 -0.76 -8.15
N SER A 257 -1.35 0.14 -7.39
CA SER A 257 0.06 0.50 -7.61
C SER A 257 0.97 -0.72 -7.50
N HIS A 258 0.75 -1.59 -6.50
CA HIS A 258 1.52 -2.83 -6.33
C HIS A 258 1.33 -3.80 -7.49
N CYS A 259 0.10 -3.99 -7.98
CA CYS A 259 -0.16 -4.84 -9.16
C CYS A 259 0.59 -4.34 -10.40
N ASN A 260 0.69 -3.02 -10.57
CA ASN A 260 1.46 -2.41 -11.65
C ASN A 260 2.97 -2.57 -11.44
N ASP A 261 3.45 -2.31 -10.22
CA ASP A 261 4.87 -2.29 -9.87
C ASP A 261 5.50 -3.67 -9.70
N ARG A 262 4.70 -4.68 -9.31
CA ARG A 262 5.15 -6.05 -9.02
C ARG A 262 6.02 -6.62 -10.13
N ARG A 263 5.66 -6.37 -11.39
CA ARG A 263 6.39 -6.87 -12.57
C ARG A 263 7.82 -6.31 -12.71
N PHE A 264 8.15 -5.29 -11.93
CA PHE A 264 9.46 -4.63 -11.92
C PHE A 264 10.22 -4.89 -10.60
N LEU A 265 9.66 -5.64 -9.65
CA LEU A 265 10.35 -5.96 -8.39
C LEU A 265 11.33 -7.12 -8.56
N PHE A 266 12.32 -6.93 -9.42
CA PHE A 266 13.48 -7.79 -9.60
C PHE A 266 14.74 -6.99 -9.33
N ALA A 267 15.85 -7.67 -9.01
CA ALA A 267 17.09 -6.99 -8.63
C ALA A 267 17.52 -5.98 -9.69
N LEU A 268 17.45 -6.35 -10.98
CA LEU A 268 17.88 -5.52 -12.11
C LEU A 268 17.18 -4.16 -12.19
N GLN A 269 15.89 -4.10 -11.89
CA GLN A 269 15.08 -2.90 -11.99
C GLN A 269 15.14 -2.08 -10.69
N VAL A 270 15.18 -2.75 -9.53
CA VAL A 270 15.25 -2.07 -8.22
C VAL A 270 16.60 -1.41 -8.02
N TYR A 271 17.69 -2.09 -8.38
CA TYR A 271 19.06 -1.60 -8.20
C TYR A 271 19.65 -1.02 -9.49
N SER A 272 18.83 -0.70 -10.50
CA SER A 272 19.33 -0.01 -11.69
C SER A 272 19.86 1.37 -11.34
N GLY A 273 20.68 1.91 -12.26
CA GLY A 273 21.24 3.25 -12.15
C GLY A 273 20.17 4.35 -12.03
N GLU A 274 20.59 5.51 -11.52
CA GLU A 274 19.69 6.66 -11.36
C GLU A 274 19.17 7.17 -12.69
N GLN A 275 17.92 7.65 -12.68
CA GLN A 275 17.26 8.28 -13.82
C GLN A 275 17.29 9.80 -13.67
N ILE A 276 17.05 10.51 -14.77
CA ILE A 276 16.85 11.97 -14.74
C ILE A 276 15.67 12.27 -13.80
N PRO A 277 15.89 13.04 -12.71
CA PRO A 277 14.81 13.38 -11.79
C PRO A 277 13.77 14.27 -12.45
N LYS A 278 12.49 13.94 -12.22
CA LYS A 278 11.30 14.72 -12.56
C LYS A 278 10.68 15.33 -11.31
N LYS A 279 9.45 15.84 -11.33
CA LYS A 279 8.86 16.57 -10.19
C LYS A 279 8.44 15.70 -9.00
N TYR A 280 7.84 14.54 -9.25
CA TYR A 280 7.21 13.72 -8.21
C TYR A 280 7.71 12.27 -8.22
N PRO A 281 7.82 11.60 -7.05
CA PRO A 281 8.15 10.18 -6.99
C PRO A 281 7.04 9.29 -7.55
N THR A 282 7.41 8.16 -8.15
CA THR A 282 6.48 7.06 -8.45
C THR A 282 6.36 6.09 -7.28
N SER A 283 5.30 5.28 -7.24
CA SER A 283 5.11 4.22 -6.24
C SER A 283 6.26 3.21 -6.27
N PHE A 284 6.76 2.87 -7.46
CA PHE A 284 7.94 2.04 -7.62
C PHE A 284 9.18 2.65 -6.97
N ALA A 285 9.40 3.97 -7.12
CA ALA A 285 10.54 4.64 -6.51
C ALA A 285 10.48 4.63 -4.97
N VAL A 286 9.27 4.70 -4.40
CA VAL A 286 9.06 4.54 -2.96
C VAL A 286 9.44 3.11 -2.54
N LEU A 287 8.94 2.08 -3.22
CA LEU A 287 9.28 0.68 -2.93
C LEU A 287 10.79 0.42 -3.07
N ARG A 288 11.43 0.96 -4.13
CA ARG A 288 12.89 0.91 -4.33
C ARG A 288 13.63 1.51 -3.14
N ASP A 289 13.20 2.68 -2.66
CA ASP A 289 13.86 3.34 -1.53
C ASP A 289 13.61 2.64 -0.19
N ILE A 290 12.47 1.96 -0.01
CA ILE A 290 12.25 1.02 1.11
C ILE A 290 13.31 -0.08 1.05
N MET A 291 13.49 -0.73 -0.10
CA MET A 291 14.51 -1.78 -0.25
C MET A 291 15.92 -1.25 0.08
N PHE A 292 16.26 -0.06 -0.39
CA PHE A 292 17.56 0.55 -0.08
C PHE A 292 17.76 0.85 1.41
N SER A 293 16.69 1.21 2.11
CA SER A 293 16.74 1.55 3.54
C SER A 293 17.08 0.33 4.41
N PHE A 294 16.66 -0.88 4.01
CA PHE A 294 16.86 -2.11 4.78
C PHE A 294 18.00 -2.99 4.26
N PHE A 295 18.28 -2.94 2.95
CA PHE A 295 19.26 -3.83 2.31
C PHE A 295 20.46 -3.09 1.69
N GLY A 296 20.51 -1.76 1.83
CA GLY A 296 21.56 -0.93 1.22
C GLY A 296 21.28 -0.60 -0.26
N ARG A 297 22.02 0.37 -0.80
CA ARG A 297 21.92 0.82 -2.21
C ARG A 297 22.75 -0.04 -3.18
N GLU A 298 23.63 -0.86 -2.64
CA GLU A 298 24.54 -1.71 -3.38
C GLU A 298 24.44 -3.12 -2.81
N ILE A 299 23.98 -4.05 -3.64
CA ILE A 299 23.92 -5.48 -3.30
C ILE A 299 24.97 -6.30 -4.06
N LEU A 300 25.73 -5.66 -4.95
CA LEU A 300 26.70 -6.29 -5.84
C LEU A 300 27.91 -5.38 -6.09
N PRO A 301 29.12 -5.95 -6.25
CA PRO A 301 30.37 -5.20 -6.36
C PRO A 301 30.56 -4.50 -7.73
N SER A 302 29.75 -4.82 -8.74
CA SER A 302 29.83 -4.18 -10.06
C SER A 302 28.46 -4.02 -10.73
N GLN A 303 27.76 -2.94 -10.38
CA GLN A 303 26.64 -2.40 -11.19
C GLN A 303 27.07 -2.01 -12.62
N SER A 304 28.37 -2.12 -12.94
CA SER A 304 28.97 -1.96 -14.27
C SER A 304 28.88 -3.21 -15.15
N HIS A 305 28.40 -4.35 -14.63
CA HIS A 305 28.24 -5.59 -15.39
C HIS A 305 27.27 -5.39 -16.59
N PRO A 306 27.55 -5.97 -17.78
CA PRO A 306 26.79 -5.70 -19.00
C PRO A 306 25.28 -5.87 -18.88
N ILE A 307 24.81 -6.77 -18.02
CA ILE A 307 23.38 -7.01 -17.78
C ILE A 307 22.70 -5.74 -17.24
N TRP A 308 23.36 -5.00 -16.34
CA TRP A 308 22.86 -3.72 -15.84
C TRP A 308 22.95 -2.60 -16.89
N ARG A 309 23.82 -2.73 -17.91
CA ARG A 309 23.87 -1.80 -19.06
C ARG A 309 22.78 -2.06 -20.09
N ARG A 310 22.25 -3.30 -20.15
CA ARG A 310 21.12 -3.66 -21.02
C ARG A 310 19.78 -3.13 -20.51
N VAL A 311 19.74 -2.76 -19.23
CA VAL A 311 18.63 -2.06 -18.63
C VAL A 311 18.50 -0.70 -19.32
N GLY A 312 17.52 -0.58 -20.23
CA GLY A 312 17.38 0.58 -21.10
C GLY A 312 17.26 1.89 -20.30
N ILE A 313 17.98 2.92 -20.75
CA ILE A 313 17.96 4.28 -20.15
C ILE A 313 16.61 4.99 -20.44
N ASN A 314 15.71 4.36 -21.21
CA ASN A 314 14.39 4.90 -21.53
C ASN A 314 13.31 4.33 -20.58
N PRO A 315 12.83 5.11 -19.59
CA PRO A 315 11.72 4.70 -18.76
C PRO A 315 10.43 4.60 -19.59
N GLN A 316 9.69 3.48 -19.46
CA GLN A 316 8.37 3.37 -20.06
C GLN A 316 7.37 4.27 -19.31
N ALA A 317 6.64 5.12 -20.03
CA ALA A 317 5.45 5.76 -19.47
C ALA A 317 4.41 4.69 -19.08
N PRO A 318 3.64 4.87 -18.00
CA PRO A 318 2.59 3.94 -17.63
C PRO A 318 1.63 3.75 -18.81
N ARG A 319 1.42 2.51 -19.24
CA ARG A 319 0.41 2.19 -20.25
C ARG A 319 -0.96 2.34 -19.60
N HIS A 320 -1.74 3.31 -20.06
CA HIS A 320 -3.19 3.26 -19.89
C HIS A 320 -3.72 2.11 -20.74
N ASP A 321 -4.43 1.20 -20.10
CA ASP A 321 -5.19 0.15 -20.77
C ASP A 321 -6.43 0.80 -21.38
N GLU A 322 -6.24 1.52 -22.49
CA GLU A 322 -7.34 1.94 -23.35
C GLU A 322 -7.87 0.70 -24.05
N SER A 323 -8.79 0.02 -23.37
CA SER A 323 -9.70 -0.93 -23.99
C SER A 323 -10.62 -0.16 -24.93
N HIS A 324 -10.10 0.19 -26.11
CA HIS A 324 -10.93 0.55 -27.25
C HIS A 324 -11.74 -0.69 -27.65
N VAL A 325 -12.96 -0.75 -27.14
CA VAL A 325 -14.03 -1.58 -27.68
C VAL A 325 -14.20 -1.17 -29.14
N VAL A 326 -13.66 -1.97 -30.05
CA VAL A 326 -13.95 -1.89 -31.47
C VAL A 326 -15.41 -2.29 -31.66
N LEU A 327 -16.30 -1.32 -31.59
CA LEU A 327 -17.65 -1.43 -32.13
C LEU A 327 -17.52 -1.36 -33.65
N SER A 328 -17.45 -2.53 -34.30
CA SER A 328 -17.65 -2.65 -35.73
C SER A 328 -19.10 -2.29 -36.07
N THR A 329 -19.34 -1.07 -36.57
CA THR A 329 -20.51 -0.76 -37.39
C THR A 329 -20.12 -0.79 -38.86
N ALA A 330 -20.81 -1.64 -39.61
CA ALA A 330 -20.70 -1.82 -41.05
C ALA A 330 -21.12 -0.55 -41.84
N PRO A 331 -20.77 -0.45 -43.13
CA PRO A 331 -20.58 0.81 -43.84
C PRO A 331 -21.88 1.37 -44.40
N SER A 332 -22.01 2.70 -44.41
CA SER A 332 -22.98 3.43 -45.24
C SER A 332 -22.23 4.33 -46.20
N ASP A 333 -22.59 4.21 -47.47
CA ASP A 333 -22.04 4.89 -48.65
C ASP A 333 -22.29 6.42 -48.68
N PRO A 334 -21.62 7.18 -49.59
CA PRO A 334 -21.22 8.56 -49.36
C PRO A 334 -22.01 9.66 -50.10
N HIS A 335 -21.77 10.91 -49.63
CA HIS A 335 -21.83 12.23 -50.30
C HIS A 335 -23.20 12.95 -50.50
N PRO A 336 -23.23 14.29 -50.76
CA PRO A 336 -22.20 15.35 -50.59
C PRO A 336 -22.69 16.71 -50.01
N SER A 337 -21.70 17.50 -49.58
CA SER A 337 -21.45 18.97 -49.63
C SER A 337 -22.53 20.01 -49.94
N GLU A 338 -22.50 21.13 -49.20
CA GLU A 338 -22.59 22.56 -49.63
C GLU A 338 -22.56 23.42 -48.34
N ASN A 339 -21.61 24.32 -48.04
CA ASN A 339 -21.07 25.54 -48.68
C ASN A 339 -21.37 26.77 -47.78
N GLN A 340 -20.35 27.65 -47.71
CA GLN A 340 -20.37 29.11 -47.48
C GLN A 340 -20.26 29.72 -46.05
N ASP A 341 -19.03 30.19 -45.77
CA ASP A 341 -18.62 31.61 -45.68
C ASP A 341 -19.42 32.60 -44.81
N ARG A 342 -18.74 33.24 -43.82
CA ARG A 342 -18.17 34.62 -43.91
C ARG A 342 -17.78 35.22 -42.52
N ASN A 343 -16.51 35.61 -42.41
CA ASN A 343 -15.93 36.93 -42.01
C ASN A 343 -16.58 37.76 -40.88
N GLU A 344 -15.89 38.06 -39.77
CA GLU A 344 -14.88 39.12 -39.49
C GLU A 344 -15.46 40.45 -38.94
N TYR A 345 -14.57 41.22 -38.27
CA TYR A 345 -14.63 42.53 -37.57
C TYR A 345 -14.76 42.42 -36.03
N ALA A 346 -13.77 42.70 -35.16
CA ALA A 346 -12.71 43.72 -35.02
C ALA A 346 -13.04 44.89 -34.04
N GLN A 347 -12.19 44.99 -33.00
CA GLN A 347 -11.53 46.18 -32.44
C GLN A 347 -12.18 47.13 -31.38
N ARG A 348 -11.39 47.27 -30.28
CA ARG A 348 -10.87 48.49 -29.57
C ARG A 348 -11.83 49.35 -28.72
N ASN A 349 -11.68 49.38 -27.37
CA ASN A 349 -10.81 50.24 -26.50
C ASN A 349 -11.48 51.60 -26.10
N PRO A 350 -10.98 52.42 -25.14
CA PRO A 350 -10.39 52.19 -23.80
C PRO A 350 -10.74 53.30 -22.74
N GLY A 351 -10.14 53.22 -21.53
CA GLY A 351 -9.76 54.38 -20.68
C GLY A 351 -10.45 54.44 -19.29
N ALA A 352 -9.89 55.01 -18.23
CA ALA A 352 -8.56 55.45 -17.78
C ALA A 352 -8.75 55.96 -16.32
N GLY A 353 -7.74 55.90 -15.45
CA GLY A 353 -7.74 56.71 -14.21
C GLY A 353 -6.97 56.13 -13.01
N ASN A 354 -5.86 56.79 -12.67
CA ASN A 354 -4.83 56.44 -11.67
C ASN A 354 -5.21 56.73 -10.19
N GLY A 355 -4.44 56.14 -9.26
CA GLY A 355 -4.24 56.70 -7.91
C GLY A 355 -3.54 55.77 -6.91
N ILE A 356 -2.24 55.99 -6.68
CA ILE A 356 -1.42 55.37 -5.61
C ILE A 356 -1.63 56.17 -4.32
N VAL A 357 -1.98 55.53 -3.19
CA VAL A 357 -1.64 55.98 -1.84
C VAL A 357 -1.42 54.77 -0.92
N LEU A 358 -0.27 54.78 -0.27
CA LEU A 358 0.18 53.92 0.82
C LEU A 358 -0.44 54.46 2.12
N ASP A 359 -1.30 53.69 2.80
CA ASP A 359 -1.57 53.95 4.22
C ASP A 359 -2.02 52.67 4.95
N SER A 360 -1.40 52.43 6.11
CA SER A 360 -1.75 51.32 6.99
C SER A 360 -2.86 51.76 7.94
N PRO A 361 -3.87 50.92 8.22
CA PRO A 361 -4.57 51.00 9.49
C PRO A 361 -4.46 49.69 10.25
N ASN A 362 -3.87 49.78 11.45
CA ASN A 362 -4.07 48.82 12.53
C ASN A 362 -5.38 49.18 13.28
N PRO A 363 -5.85 48.31 14.18
CA PRO A 363 -7.05 47.49 14.07
C PRO A 363 -8.32 48.21 14.53
N THR A 364 -9.43 48.03 13.81
CA THR A 364 -10.76 48.32 14.34
C THR A 364 -11.59 47.04 14.34
N GLN A 365 -12.08 46.72 15.54
CA GLN A 365 -12.95 45.62 15.93
C GLN A 365 -13.87 45.13 14.79
N ASP A 366 -13.47 44.05 14.12
CA ASP A 366 -14.40 43.20 13.39
C ASP A 366 -14.86 42.08 14.33
N SER A 367 -16.17 42.04 14.51
CA SER A 367 -16.96 41.05 15.21
C SER A 367 -16.36 39.65 15.11
N VAL A 368 -15.87 39.10 16.22
CA VAL A 368 -15.51 37.67 16.30
C VAL A 368 -16.77 36.87 16.05
N GLN A 369 -16.98 36.45 14.81
CA GLN A 369 -18.07 35.56 14.44
C GLN A 369 -17.78 34.22 15.11
N GLN A 370 -18.45 33.99 16.25
CA GLN A 370 -18.27 32.79 17.05
C GLN A 370 -18.54 31.56 16.17
N ALA A 371 -17.62 30.58 16.21
CA ALA A 371 -17.71 29.40 15.35
C ALA A 371 -19.07 28.70 15.53
N PRO A 372 -19.73 28.22 14.46
CA PRO A 372 -21.03 27.55 14.60
C PRO A 372 -20.90 26.30 15.48
N ILE A 373 -21.90 26.08 16.36
CA ILE A 373 -21.94 24.89 17.22
C ILE A 373 -22.10 23.64 16.36
N ALA A 374 -21.38 22.57 16.69
CA ALA A 374 -21.61 21.23 16.15
C ALA A 374 -22.53 20.42 17.10
N PRO A 375 -23.86 20.34 16.83
CA PRO A 375 -24.82 19.77 17.78
C PRO A 375 -24.53 18.29 18.07
N GLY A 376 -24.54 17.92 19.35
CA GLY A 376 -24.18 16.57 19.78
C GLY A 376 -22.69 16.34 19.99
N PHE A 377 -21.80 17.11 19.36
CA PHE A 377 -20.35 17.08 19.60
C PHE A 377 -19.89 18.14 20.61
N GLU A 378 -20.67 19.20 20.75
CA GLU A 378 -20.41 20.36 21.59
C GLU A 378 -21.62 20.68 22.47
N ASP A 379 -21.37 21.36 23.58
CA ASP A 379 -22.39 22.05 24.38
C ASP A 379 -22.18 23.57 24.26
N GLU A 380 -23.19 24.37 24.58
CA GLU A 380 -23.15 25.85 24.47
C GLU A 380 -21.99 26.49 25.26
N SER A 381 -21.48 25.81 26.28
CA SER A 381 -20.33 26.23 27.08
C SER A 381 -18.97 25.79 26.53
N SER A 382 -18.92 25.07 25.41
CA SER A 382 -17.69 24.44 24.89
C SER A 382 -17.68 24.36 23.36
N ILE A 383 -17.69 25.52 22.72
CA ILE A 383 -17.66 25.66 21.27
C ILE A 383 -16.21 25.64 20.79
N ALA A 384 -15.83 24.63 20.00
CA ALA A 384 -14.47 24.52 19.48
C ALA A 384 -14.25 25.40 18.23
N PRO A 385 -13.00 25.77 17.92
CA PRO A 385 -12.65 26.43 16.66
C PRO A 385 -12.90 25.51 15.46
N LEU A 386 -13.06 26.11 14.27
CA LEU A 386 -13.07 25.38 13.00
C LEU A 386 -11.67 24.81 12.70
N ASN A 387 -11.59 23.70 11.97
CA ASN A 387 -10.34 23.08 11.50
C ASN A 387 -9.36 22.70 12.64
N GLN A 388 -9.89 22.34 13.81
CA GLN A 388 -9.08 21.85 14.92
C GLN A 388 -9.64 20.54 15.47
N LEU A 389 -8.76 19.54 15.56
CA LEU A 389 -9.09 18.27 16.20
C LEU A 389 -9.29 18.51 17.70
N THR A 390 -10.51 18.29 18.18
CA THR A 390 -10.94 18.63 19.54
C THR A 390 -11.57 17.42 20.22
N HIS A 391 -11.35 17.29 21.53
CA HIS A 391 -11.98 16.25 22.35
C HIS A 391 -13.41 16.65 22.70
N ILE A 392 -14.34 15.70 22.67
CA ILE A 392 -15.72 15.93 23.07
C ILE A 392 -15.75 16.03 24.61
N SER A 393 -16.19 17.15 25.16
CA SER A 393 -16.07 17.43 26.62
C SER A 393 -17.09 16.67 27.47
N HIS A 394 -18.25 16.32 26.90
CA HIS A 394 -19.33 15.64 27.60
C HIS A 394 -19.25 14.11 27.45
N SER A 395 -19.79 13.36 28.41
CA SER A 395 -19.72 11.90 28.43
C SER A 395 -20.72 11.16 27.51
N ARG A 396 -21.40 11.86 26.59
CA ARG A 396 -22.36 11.24 25.65
C ARG A 396 -21.67 10.19 24.79
N GLY A 397 -22.34 9.06 24.57
CA GLY A 397 -21.88 7.99 23.69
C GLY A 397 -22.11 8.31 22.21
N ALA A 398 -21.51 7.52 21.31
CA ALA A 398 -21.61 7.74 19.86
C ALA A 398 -23.07 7.78 19.36
N GLU A 399 -23.96 6.97 19.93
CA GLU A 399 -25.39 6.97 19.58
C GLU A 399 -26.07 8.31 19.89
N GLU A 400 -25.86 8.86 21.08
CA GLU A 400 -26.45 10.13 21.51
C GLU A 400 -25.90 11.31 20.70
N ILE A 401 -24.59 11.32 20.46
CA ILE A 401 -23.89 12.34 19.65
C ILE A 401 -24.52 12.40 18.25
N LEU A 402 -24.64 11.24 17.59
CA LEU A 402 -25.08 11.18 16.20
C LEU A 402 -26.59 11.40 16.05
N ASN A 403 -27.40 10.98 17.02
CA ASN A 403 -28.83 11.31 17.04
C ASN A 403 -29.08 12.82 17.22
N ALA A 404 -28.29 13.49 18.07
CA ALA A 404 -28.38 14.93 18.24
C ALA A 404 -27.93 15.70 16.99
N TRP A 405 -26.87 15.22 16.31
CA TRP A 405 -26.44 15.76 15.03
C TRP A 405 -27.52 15.64 13.95
N ASP A 406 -28.08 14.44 13.77
CA ASP A 406 -29.13 14.18 12.77
C ASP A 406 -30.40 15.01 13.01
N ALA A 407 -30.80 15.14 14.29
CA ALA A 407 -31.95 15.96 14.68
C ALA A 407 -31.75 17.46 14.39
N SER A 408 -30.52 17.95 14.38
CA SER A 408 -30.22 19.37 14.17
C SER A 408 -30.41 19.85 12.73
N ARG A 409 -30.38 18.93 11.75
CA ARG A 409 -30.41 19.24 10.31
C ARG A 409 -29.38 20.32 9.90
N ASN A 410 -28.23 20.34 10.57
CA ASN A 410 -27.17 21.28 10.27
C ASN A 410 -26.52 20.92 8.93
N ASN A 411 -26.69 21.81 7.94
CA ASN A 411 -26.10 21.70 6.60
C ASN A 411 -25.03 22.77 6.38
N GLU A 412 -24.60 23.48 7.42
CA GLU A 412 -23.54 24.49 7.31
C GLU A 412 -22.17 23.91 7.65
N LEU A 413 -22.16 22.80 8.39
CA LEU A 413 -20.96 22.15 8.90
C LEU A 413 -20.80 20.73 8.36
N ILE A 414 -19.55 20.36 8.10
CA ILE A 414 -19.12 18.97 7.96
C ILE A 414 -18.27 18.58 9.16
N VAL A 415 -18.54 17.40 9.74
CA VAL A 415 -17.83 16.91 10.93
C VAL A 415 -17.08 15.61 10.63
N PHE A 416 -15.80 15.60 10.94
CA PHE A 416 -14.97 14.40 10.95
C PHE A 416 -14.95 13.81 12.36
N TYR A 417 -15.58 12.66 12.56
CA TYR A 417 -15.74 12.03 13.87
C TYR A 417 -14.80 10.85 14.09
N PHE A 418 -13.91 10.99 15.08
CA PHE A 418 -12.96 9.97 15.53
C PHE A 418 -13.54 9.25 16.75
N PHE A 419 -14.54 8.39 16.51
CA PHE A 419 -15.32 7.77 17.59
C PHE A 419 -14.48 6.97 18.60
N LYS A 420 -13.39 6.33 18.16
CA LYS A 420 -12.48 5.59 19.06
C LYS A 420 -11.79 6.52 20.07
N ASN A 421 -11.42 7.71 19.62
CA ASN A 421 -10.64 8.67 20.41
C ASN A 421 -11.54 9.69 21.11
N HIS A 422 -12.86 9.63 20.90
CA HIS A 422 -13.82 10.62 21.41
C HIS A 422 -13.45 12.05 20.97
N GLN A 423 -12.99 12.18 19.72
CA GLN A 423 -12.54 13.42 19.11
C GLN A 423 -13.33 13.73 17.85
N TYR A 424 -13.37 15.01 17.47
CA TYR A 424 -13.95 15.46 16.20
C TYR A 424 -13.20 16.67 15.66
N CYS A 425 -13.40 16.96 14.38
CA CYS A 425 -12.99 18.20 13.74
C CYS A 425 -14.16 18.69 12.88
N LYS A 426 -14.46 20.00 12.91
CA LYS A 426 -15.57 20.60 12.15
C LYS A 426 -15.07 21.64 11.14
N PHE A 427 -15.70 21.68 9.99
CA PHE A 427 -15.42 22.64 8.92
C PHE A 427 -16.72 23.27 8.43
N LEU A 428 -16.64 24.51 7.94
CA LEU A 428 -17.77 25.22 7.36
C LEU A 428 -17.87 24.88 5.86
N GLN A 429 -19.01 24.37 5.39
CA GLN A 429 -19.20 23.97 3.99
C GLN A 429 -19.05 25.12 3.00
N LYS A 430 -19.42 26.35 3.41
CA LYS A 430 -19.34 27.54 2.56
C LYS A 430 -18.01 28.30 2.66
N ASP A 431 -17.01 27.75 3.36
CA ASP A 431 -15.68 28.36 3.46
C ASP A 431 -14.97 28.32 2.09
N PRO A 432 -14.56 29.47 1.51
CA PRO A 432 -13.84 29.50 0.23
C PRO A 432 -12.54 28.70 0.23
N THR A 433 -11.94 28.50 1.41
CA THR A 433 -10.68 27.77 1.61
C THR A 433 -10.89 26.32 2.05
N LEU A 434 -12.14 25.83 2.06
CA LEU A 434 -12.50 24.51 2.56
C LEU A 434 -11.71 23.37 1.89
N HIS A 435 -11.58 23.41 0.57
CA HIS A 435 -10.92 22.36 -0.22
C HIS A 435 -9.44 22.22 0.15
N GLU A 436 -8.73 23.34 0.29
CA GLU A 436 -7.32 23.36 0.71
C GLU A 436 -7.17 22.87 2.16
N ARG A 437 -8.00 23.38 3.08
CA ARG A 437 -7.98 22.99 4.49
C ARG A 437 -8.26 21.50 4.67
N LEU A 438 -9.17 20.94 3.89
CA LEU A 438 -9.46 19.52 3.90
C LEU A 438 -8.38 18.69 3.25
N GLY A 439 -7.77 19.14 2.14
CA GLY A 439 -6.60 18.47 1.58
C GLY A 439 -5.50 18.31 2.65
N ASN A 440 -5.20 19.40 3.36
CA ASN A 440 -4.23 19.40 4.45
C ASN A 440 -4.66 18.51 5.63
N PHE A 441 -5.92 18.60 6.05
CA PHE A 441 -6.44 17.80 7.18
C PHE A 441 -6.48 16.31 6.83
N ILE A 442 -7.10 15.94 5.71
CA ILE A 442 -7.23 14.55 5.25
C ILE A 442 -5.83 13.95 4.99
N GLY A 443 -4.91 14.72 4.42
CA GLY A 443 -3.51 14.30 4.21
C GLY A 443 -2.79 13.87 5.50
N GLN A 444 -3.15 14.44 6.66
CA GLN A 444 -2.60 14.01 7.96
C GLN A 444 -3.07 12.60 8.37
N PHE A 445 -4.27 12.18 7.94
CA PHE A 445 -4.92 10.97 8.42
C PHE A 445 -5.03 9.85 7.38
N GLU A 446 -5.03 10.16 6.09
CA GLU A 446 -5.30 9.21 4.98
C GLU A 446 -4.34 8.01 4.92
N ASN A 447 -3.17 8.13 5.55
CA ASN A 447 -2.20 7.05 5.59
C ASN A 447 -2.59 5.92 6.56
N ASN A 448 -3.28 6.25 7.67
CA ASN A 448 -3.57 5.32 8.78
C ASN A 448 -5.06 5.17 9.10
N HIS A 449 -5.90 6.03 8.54
CA HIS A 449 -7.31 6.07 8.83
C HIS A 449 -8.13 5.77 7.59
N TYR A 450 -9.20 5.03 7.81
CA TYR A 450 -10.29 4.85 6.87
C TYR A 450 -11.32 5.94 7.11
N PHE A 451 -11.93 6.38 6.01
CA PHE A 451 -13.04 7.31 6.02
C PHE A 451 -14.31 6.59 5.61
N ALA A 452 -15.40 6.86 6.32
CA ALA A 452 -16.70 6.32 5.97
C ALA A 452 -17.80 7.34 6.20
N THR A 453 -18.90 7.15 5.51
CA THR A 453 -20.16 7.89 5.68
C THR A 453 -21.23 6.94 6.16
N PHE A 454 -22.45 7.43 6.36
CA PHE A 454 -23.62 6.58 6.58
C PHE A 454 -23.87 5.57 5.46
N HIS A 455 -23.37 5.84 4.25
CA HIS A 455 -23.53 4.99 3.07
C HIS A 455 -22.36 4.01 2.86
N GLY A 456 -21.36 4.00 3.75
CA GLY A 456 -20.20 3.10 3.68
C GLY A 456 -18.87 3.83 3.49
N LEU A 457 -17.82 3.08 3.15
CA LEU A 457 -16.47 3.59 2.94
C LEU A 457 -16.42 4.62 1.83
N ILE A 458 -15.64 5.68 2.04
CA ILE A 458 -15.37 6.73 1.06
C ILE A 458 -13.86 6.93 0.93
N ASN A 459 -13.37 7.12 -0.31
CA ASN A 459 -11.96 7.41 -0.55
C ASN A 459 -11.64 8.83 -0.08
N SER A 460 -10.42 9.08 0.41
CA SER A 460 -9.97 10.43 0.82
C SER A 460 -10.16 11.47 -0.28
N ARG A 461 -9.90 11.11 -1.53
CA ARG A 461 -10.11 11.99 -2.70
C ARG A 461 -11.60 12.29 -2.96
N ASP A 462 -12.46 11.29 -2.79
CA ASP A 462 -13.89 11.44 -3.02
C ASP A 462 -14.56 12.34 -1.96
N ILE A 463 -13.99 12.43 -0.75
CA ILE A 463 -14.49 13.33 0.30
C ILE A 463 -14.40 14.79 -0.16
N ILE A 464 -13.30 15.17 -0.79
CA ILE A 464 -13.10 16.54 -1.29
C ILE A 464 -14.08 16.82 -2.43
N HIS A 465 -14.25 15.87 -3.37
CA HIS A 465 -15.15 16.04 -4.51
C HIS A 465 -16.64 15.98 -4.18
N ARG A 466 -17.02 15.30 -3.09
CA ARG A 466 -18.41 15.10 -2.68
C ARG A 466 -18.78 15.90 -1.45
N ILE A 467 -17.98 16.88 -1.07
CA ILE A 467 -18.13 17.54 0.22
C ILE A 467 -19.51 18.17 0.45
N ASP A 468 -20.11 18.70 -0.62
CA ASP A 468 -21.43 19.33 -0.56
C ASP A 468 -22.53 18.33 -0.18
N ASP A 469 -22.31 17.03 -0.39
CA ASP A 469 -23.23 15.95 -0.04
C ASP A 469 -22.93 15.30 1.32
N LEU A 470 -21.90 15.77 2.04
CA LEU A 470 -21.40 15.14 3.27
C LEU A 470 -21.69 15.99 4.51
N SER A 471 -22.35 15.38 5.50
CA SER A 471 -22.59 15.99 6.82
C SER A 471 -21.62 15.45 7.90
N VAL A 472 -21.41 14.13 7.94
CA VAL A 472 -20.49 13.47 8.88
C VAL A 472 -19.62 12.45 8.14
N VAL A 473 -18.32 12.52 8.43
CA VAL A 473 -17.32 11.55 7.99
C VAL A 473 -16.73 10.86 9.21
N PHE A 474 -16.92 9.55 9.31
CA PHE A 474 -16.30 8.73 10.35
C PHE A 474 -14.85 8.44 10.00
N VAL A 475 -13.95 8.69 10.95
CA VAL A 475 -12.51 8.49 10.80
C VAL A 475 -12.04 7.43 11.79
N TYR A 476 -11.45 6.34 11.30
CA TYR A 476 -11.05 5.23 12.16
C TYR A 476 -9.85 4.44 11.63
N THR A 477 -9.03 3.91 12.52
CA THR A 477 -7.93 2.99 12.21
C THR A 477 -8.42 1.54 12.10
N GLU A 478 -7.59 0.66 11.52
CA GLU A 478 -7.84 -0.77 11.34
C GLU A 478 -8.57 -1.41 12.54
N THR A 479 -9.53 -2.28 12.23
CA THR A 479 -10.40 -2.91 13.21
C THR A 479 -9.62 -3.96 14.00
N GLU A 480 -9.79 -3.99 15.33
CA GLU A 480 -9.26 -5.06 16.21
C GLU A 480 -9.81 -6.46 15.87
N HIS A 481 -10.72 -6.54 14.89
CA HIS A 481 -11.29 -7.74 14.32
C HIS A 481 -11.17 -7.69 12.79
N ASN A 482 -10.93 -8.83 12.14
CA ASN A 482 -10.62 -8.99 10.71
C ASN A 482 -11.70 -8.49 9.69
N GLN A 483 -12.73 -7.77 10.14
CA GLN A 483 -13.67 -6.97 9.36
C GLN A 483 -14.71 -6.36 10.31
N PRO A 484 -15.04 -5.06 10.25
CA PRO A 484 -16.38 -4.64 10.63
C PRO A 484 -17.33 -5.19 9.56
N PRO A 485 -18.48 -5.80 9.93
CA PRO A 485 -19.48 -6.14 8.92
C PRO A 485 -19.89 -4.83 8.24
N MET A 486 -19.45 -4.62 6.99
CA MET A 486 -19.77 -3.43 6.20
C MET A 486 -21.28 -3.20 6.10
N ALA A 487 -22.07 -4.27 6.23
CA ALA A 487 -23.52 -4.21 6.34
C ALA A 487 -24.02 -3.38 7.54
N ASN A 488 -23.28 -3.36 8.67
CA ASN A 488 -23.71 -2.73 9.93
C ASN A 488 -22.61 -1.84 10.56
N LEU A 489 -21.86 -1.06 9.76
CA LEU A 489 -20.87 -0.09 10.26
C LEU A 489 -21.47 0.85 11.32
N TRP A 490 -22.75 1.15 11.16
CA TRP A 490 -23.52 1.98 12.06
C TRP A 490 -23.71 1.37 13.45
N GLU A 491 -24.20 0.12 13.54
CA GLU A 491 -24.31 -0.59 14.82
C GLU A 491 -22.93 -0.77 15.46
N TYR A 492 -21.91 -0.98 14.62
CA TYR A 492 -20.54 -0.99 15.08
C TYR A 492 -20.19 0.34 15.75
N ILE A 493 -20.36 1.50 15.12
CA ILE A 493 -20.04 2.79 15.76
C ILE A 493 -20.89 3.05 17.01
N ARG A 494 -22.20 2.81 16.96
CA ARG A 494 -23.13 3.01 18.09
C ARG A 494 -22.82 2.13 19.31
N SER A 495 -22.35 0.91 19.09
CA SER A 495 -22.02 -0.02 20.18
C SER A 495 -20.78 0.42 20.97
N PHE A 496 -19.98 1.37 20.48
CA PHE A 496 -18.73 1.78 21.11
C PHE A 496 -18.96 2.69 22.32
N ASP A 497 -18.45 2.28 23.48
CA ASP A 497 -18.40 3.09 24.69
C ASP A 497 -16.99 3.65 24.87
N ALA A 498 -16.87 4.97 24.65
CA ALA A 498 -15.60 5.69 24.76
C ALA A 498 -15.04 5.71 26.19
N ARG A 499 -15.86 5.54 27.24
CA ARG A 499 -15.39 5.54 28.63
C ARG A 499 -14.73 4.23 29.02
N THR A 500 -15.24 3.12 28.50
CA THR A 500 -14.74 1.78 28.83
C THR A 500 -13.77 1.24 27.78
N GLY A 501 -13.72 1.87 26.59
CA GLY A 501 -13.02 1.33 25.42
C GLY A 501 -13.63 0.02 24.92
N LYS A 502 -14.82 -0.36 25.42
CA LYS A 502 -15.50 -1.63 25.13
C LYS A 502 -16.76 -1.36 24.32
N ARG A 503 -17.26 -2.42 23.69
CA ARG A 503 -18.54 -2.37 22.95
C ARG A 503 -19.65 -2.97 23.80
N LYS A 504 -20.83 -2.35 23.80
CA LYS A 504 -22.04 -2.94 24.38
C LYS A 504 -22.33 -4.24 23.63
N LEU A 505 -22.25 -5.38 24.32
CA LEU A 505 -22.61 -6.67 23.75
C LEU A 505 -24.12 -6.64 23.45
N GLY A 506 -24.51 -6.53 22.19
CA GLY A 506 -25.89 -6.79 21.81
C GLY A 506 -26.22 -8.23 22.17
N ASN A 507 -27.39 -8.45 22.80
CA ASN A 507 -27.91 -9.79 23.12
C ASN A 507 -27.84 -10.67 21.87
N LYS A 508 -26.85 -11.57 21.82
CA LYS A 508 -26.84 -12.70 20.90
C LYS A 508 -27.73 -13.79 21.49
N GLU A 509 -29.04 -13.63 21.34
CA GLU A 509 -29.88 -14.80 21.15
C GLU A 509 -29.94 -15.09 19.64
N ASP A 510 -29.88 -16.38 19.33
CA ASP A 510 -30.02 -16.99 18.00
C ASP A 510 -28.83 -16.88 17.01
N SER A 511 -27.79 -17.69 17.26
CA SER A 511 -27.46 -18.82 16.37
C SER A 511 -26.22 -19.61 16.85
N PRO A 512 -26.18 -20.94 16.67
CA PRO A 512 -25.31 -21.84 17.43
C PRO A 512 -24.05 -22.22 16.64
N SER A 513 -22.86 -21.96 17.17
CA SER A 513 -21.63 -22.75 16.95
C SER A 513 -20.40 -22.04 17.53
N ALA A 514 -20.21 -22.15 18.83
CA ALA A 514 -18.90 -21.99 19.45
C ALA A 514 -18.88 -22.75 20.78
N LEU A 515 -18.81 -24.07 20.70
CA LEU A 515 -18.48 -24.92 21.86
C LEU A 515 -16.98 -24.74 22.14
N THR A 516 -16.71 -24.05 23.23
CA THR A 516 -15.41 -23.75 23.80
C THR A 516 -14.81 -24.98 24.47
N THR A 517 -13.66 -25.44 23.99
CA THR A 517 -12.75 -26.30 24.76
C THR A 517 -11.88 -25.41 25.64
N LYS A 518 -12.31 -25.16 26.88
CA LYS A 518 -11.48 -24.53 27.92
C LYS A 518 -11.14 -25.60 28.96
N ARG A 519 -9.94 -26.18 28.84
CA ARG A 519 -9.32 -27.03 29.89
C ARG A 519 -9.14 -26.16 31.15
N ARG A 520 -9.83 -26.54 32.23
CA ARG A 520 -9.47 -26.12 33.59
C ARG A 520 -8.31 -26.98 34.06
N ILE A 521 -7.24 -26.32 34.48
CA ILE A 521 -6.30 -26.82 35.48
C ILE A 521 -6.90 -26.33 36.79
N ASP A 522 -7.21 -27.26 37.70
CA ASP A 522 -7.15 -26.98 39.12
C ASP A 522 -6.67 -28.26 39.83
N ASP A 523 -5.72 -27.98 40.70
CA ASP A 523 -4.93 -28.83 41.56
C ASP A 523 -5.77 -29.18 42.80
N ASN A 524 -5.75 -30.45 43.23
CA ASN A 524 -6.01 -30.83 44.61
C ASN A 524 -5.56 -32.29 44.83
N GLY A 525 -4.50 -32.43 45.63
CA GLY A 525 -3.97 -33.72 46.07
C GLY A 525 -4.62 -34.27 47.34
N ALA A 526 -4.18 -35.50 47.63
CA ALA A 526 -4.42 -36.34 48.81
C ALA A 526 -5.87 -36.83 48.97
N SER A 527 -6.15 -38.11 49.24
CA SER A 527 -5.41 -39.17 49.93
C SER A 527 -6.07 -40.53 49.61
N ASP A 528 -5.30 -41.62 49.70
CA ASP A 528 -5.62 -42.96 50.27
C ASP A 528 -6.97 -43.64 49.88
N GLU A 529 -7.11 -44.91 49.54
CA GLU A 529 -6.46 -46.15 49.98
C GLU A 529 -7.11 -47.29 49.13
N GLU A 530 -6.45 -48.45 49.06
CA GLU A 530 -6.99 -49.83 48.87
C GLU A 530 -8.42 -50.02 48.30
N SER A 531 -8.67 -50.84 47.28
CA SER A 531 -8.59 -52.31 47.30
C SER A 531 -9.23 -52.90 46.01
N GLU A 532 -8.71 -54.06 45.58
CA GLU A 532 -9.31 -55.21 44.85
C GLU A 532 -10.56 -54.96 43.96
N ILE A 533 -10.60 -55.37 42.67
CA ILE A 533 -10.43 -56.70 42.03
C ILE A 533 -10.10 -56.50 40.55
#